data_AF-A0A2D7Y152-F1
#
_entry.id   AF-A0A2D7Y152-F1
#
_cell.length_a   1.000
_cell.length_b   1.000
_cell.length_c   1.000
_cell.angle_alpha   90.00
_cell.angle_beta   90.00
_cell.angle_gamma   90.00
#
_symmetry.space_group_name_H-M   'P 1'
#
loop_
_entity.id
_entity.type
_entity.pdbx_description
1 polymer ?
#
loop_
_entity_poly.entity_id
_entity_poly.type
_entity_poly.pdbx_seq_one_letter_code
_entity_poly.pdbx_strand_id
1 'polypeptide(L)'
;MMMANWIKHTRQAGLAGLAVFASAAAAQAQATPSGHSFFWELQDASALIGWSIVFEPDGSVTKQTSYIYHDGTPNQDQGPDPIGQWSLGSDGSVSVDWLHDAATHCDAWPAYAPGSLDAVPDGDCWLPDEIRTYISEGAIGGFDG
;
A
#
# COMPACT_ATOMS: atom_id res chain seq x y z
N MET A 1 31.77 49.34 60.45
CA MET A 1 32.86 48.36 60.27
C MET A 1 32.20 47.00 60.17
N MET A 2 32.16 46.38 58.97
CA MET A 2 33.15 45.36 58.50
C MET A 2 33.15 44.14 59.45
N MET A 3 32.95 42.88 59.06
CA MET A 3 33.23 42.15 57.81
C MET A 3 32.51 40.78 57.85
N ALA A 4 32.57 40.07 56.71
CA ALA A 4 31.77 38.95 56.26
C ALA A 4 32.20 37.53 56.71
N ASN A 5 31.36 36.56 56.28
CA ASN A 5 31.69 35.21 55.77
C ASN A 5 31.78 34.10 56.86
N TRP A 6 31.11 32.94 56.78
CA TRP A 6 31.21 31.91 55.74
C TRP A 6 30.00 30.94 55.66
N ILE A 7 29.87 30.40 54.45
CA ILE A 7 28.92 29.42 53.86
C ILE A 7 28.87 28.04 54.55
N LYS A 8 27.71 27.36 54.51
CA LYS A 8 27.58 25.90 54.20
C LYS A 8 26.12 25.48 53.90
N HIS A 9 25.86 25.09 52.64
CA HIS A 9 24.98 24.04 52.08
C HIS A 9 23.53 23.91 52.62
N THR A 10 22.45 23.74 51.81
CA THR A 10 22.22 22.61 50.87
C THR A 10 20.97 22.86 49.98
N ARG A 11 21.13 22.70 48.65
CA ARG A 11 20.28 22.09 47.58
C ARG A 11 18.74 22.26 47.59
N GLN A 12 18.17 22.84 46.49
CA GLN A 12 17.38 22.19 45.39
C GLN A 12 16.07 21.49 45.86
N ALA A 13 14.92 21.55 45.19
CA ALA A 13 14.49 22.00 43.87
C ALA A 13 12.95 22.08 43.87
N GLY A 14 12.37 22.79 42.90
CA GLY A 14 10.95 22.75 42.59
C GLY A 14 10.72 23.32 41.20
N LEU A 15 10.81 22.45 40.20
CA LEU A 15 10.82 22.74 38.76
C LEU A 15 9.52 23.37 38.27
N ALA A 16 9.68 24.38 37.42
CA ALA A 16 8.64 24.99 36.60
C ALA A 16 8.07 23.99 35.58
N GLY A 17 6.75 23.94 35.48
CA GLY A 17 6.05 23.18 34.45
C GLY A 17 6.23 23.83 33.08
N LEU A 18 6.96 23.16 32.19
CA LEU A 18 6.89 23.39 30.75
C LEU A 18 5.75 22.54 30.18
N ALA A 19 4.70 23.17 29.68
CA ALA A 19 3.74 22.54 28.79
C ALA A 19 4.38 22.45 27.39
N VAL A 20 4.78 21.24 26.98
CA VAL A 20 5.18 20.93 25.61
C VAL A 20 4.02 20.19 24.95
N PHE A 21 3.25 20.89 24.12
CA PHE A 21 2.42 20.25 23.10
C PHE A 21 3.10 20.47 21.75
N ALA A 22 4.18 19.72 21.52
CA ALA A 22 4.67 19.48 20.18
C ALA A 22 3.87 18.30 19.62
N SER A 23 2.76 18.56 18.95
CA SER A 23 2.17 17.58 18.04
C SER A 23 3.13 17.44 16.86
N ALA A 24 4.06 16.49 16.98
CA ALA A 24 4.83 16.01 15.86
C ALA A 24 3.83 15.40 14.87
N ALA A 25 3.44 16.18 13.86
CA ALA A 25 3.03 15.59 12.60
C ALA A 25 4.28 14.86 12.09
N ALA A 26 4.39 13.57 12.39
CA ALA A 26 5.26 12.71 11.63
C ALA A 26 4.75 12.83 10.19
N ALA A 27 5.52 13.50 9.33
CA ALA A 27 5.34 13.37 7.90
C ALA A 27 5.54 11.88 7.61
N GLN A 28 4.44 11.13 7.58
CA GLN A 28 4.45 9.77 7.08
C GLN A 28 5.01 9.90 5.67
N ALA A 29 6.14 9.22 5.40
CA ALA A 29 6.64 9.14 4.03
C ALA A 29 5.46 8.65 3.18
N GLN A 30 5.02 9.47 2.23
CA GLN A 30 3.88 9.14 1.37
C GLN A 30 4.24 7.84 0.65
N ALA A 31 3.65 6.74 1.09
CA ALA A 31 3.81 5.46 0.41
C ALA A 31 3.24 5.65 -1.00
N THR A 32 4.02 5.29 -2.01
CA THR A 32 3.68 5.53 -3.41
C THR A 32 3.33 4.20 -4.07
N PRO A 33 2.34 4.17 -4.96
CA PRO A 33 2.07 2.97 -5.78
C PRO A 33 3.24 2.59 -6.70
N SER A 34 4.06 3.56 -7.09
CA SER A 34 5.14 3.38 -8.06
C SER A 34 6.05 2.19 -7.75
N GLY A 35 6.16 1.26 -8.70
CA GLY A 35 7.03 0.09 -8.67
C GLY A 35 6.44 -1.12 -7.95
N HIS A 36 5.24 -1.01 -7.38
CA HIS A 36 4.59 -2.11 -6.69
C HIS A 36 3.96 -3.07 -7.69
N SER A 37 4.12 -4.37 -7.45
CA SER A 37 3.47 -5.43 -8.22
C SER A 37 2.67 -6.37 -7.32
N PHE A 38 1.48 -6.70 -7.76
CA PHE A 38 0.57 -7.57 -7.02
C PHE A 38 0.14 -8.71 -7.92
N PHE A 39 0.04 -9.90 -7.34
CA PHE A 39 -0.39 -11.07 -8.07
C PHE A 39 -1.51 -11.80 -7.34
N TRP A 40 -2.37 -12.46 -8.11
CA TRP A 40 -3.42 -13.34 -7.60
C TRP A 40 -3.50 -14.60 -8.43
N GLU A 41 -3.80 -15.71 -7.76
CA GLU A 41 -4.03 -16.99 -8.41
C GLU A 41 -5.40 -17.53 -7.98
N LEU A 42 -6.25 -17.83 -8.96
CA LEU A 42 -7.51 -18.54 -8.76
C LEU A 42 -7.41 -19.95 -9.33
N GLN A 43 -7.74 -20.94 -8.50
CA GLN A 43 -7.94 -22.31 -8.95
C GLN A 43 -9.38 -22.47 -9.47
N ASP A 44 -9.55 -22.34 -10.79
CA ASP A 44 -10.81 -22.63 -11.48
C ASP A 44 -10.89 -24.12 -11.83
N ALA A 45 -12.10 -24.62 -12.12
CA ALA A 45 -12.31 -26.01 -12.51
C ALA A 45 -11.57 -26.40 -13.81
N SER A 46 -11.36 -25.44 -14.70
CA SER A 46 -10.74 -25.65 -16.02
C SER A 46 -9.26 -25.27 -16.10
N ALA A 47 -8.80 -24.37 -15.24
CA ALA A 47 -7.43 -23.85 -15.26
C ALA A 47 -7.02 -23.25 -13.91
N LEU A 48 -5.70 -23.15 -13.70
CA LEU A 48 -5.16 -22.16 -12.78
C LEU A 48 -5.05 -20.83 -13.53
N ILE A 49 -5.66 -19.78 -13.00
CA ILE A 49 -5.67 -18.45 -13.61
C ILE A 49 -4.83 -17.52 -12.72
N GLY A 50 -3.78 -16.94 -13.30
CA GLY A 50 -2.91 -15.98 -12.62
C GLY A 50 -3.12 -14.57 -13.16
N TRP A 51 -3.10 -13.57 -12.27
CA TRP A 51 -3.05 -12.17 -12.63
C TRP A 51 -1.85 -11.51 -11.99
N SER A 52 -1.21 -10.58 -12.69
CA SER A 52 -0.18 -9.69 -12.17
C SER A 52 -0.54 -8.26 -12.56
N ILE A 53 -0.68 -7.38 -11.57
CA ILE A 53 -0.94 -5.95 -11.74
C ILE A 53 0.29 -5.17 -11.29
N VAL A 54 0.78 -4.29 -12.15
CA VAL A 54 1.96 -3.44 -11.88
C VAL A 54 1.57 -1.97 -11.93
N PHE A 55 1.95 -1.22 -10.89
CA PHE A 55 1.82 0.23 -10.82
C PHE A 55 3.12 0.87 -11.26
N GLU A 56 3.20 1.29 -12.52
CA GLU A 56 4.44 1.75 -13.15
C GLU A 56 4.86 3.16 -12.67
N PRO A 57 6.15 3.49 -12.62
CA PRO A 57 6.62 4.81 -12.19
C PRO A 57 6.15 5.99 -13.04
N ASP A 58 5.71 5.72 -14.27
CA ASP A 58 5.18 6.74 -15.19
C ASP A 58 3.71 7.08 -14.95
N GLY A 59 3.07 6.42 -13.97
CA GLY A 59 1.65 6.59 -13.66
C GLY A 59 0.75 5.56 -14.35
N SER A 60 1.26 4.69 -15.22
CA SER A 60 0.44 3.65 -15.83
C SER A 60 0.19 2.47 -14.90
N VAL A 61 -0.92 1.77 -15.10
CA VAL A 61 -1.21 0.49 -14.44
C VAL A 61 -1.35 -0.57 -15.51
N THR A 62 -0.55 -1.64 -15.44
CA THR A 62 -0.59 -2.74 -16.41
C THR A 62 -1.05 -4.04 -15.76
N LYS A 63 -1.64 -4.92 -16.57
CA LYS A 63 -2.06 -6.27 -16.16
C LYS A 63 -1.50 -7.31 -17.10
N GLN A 64 -0.96 -8.38 -16.54
CA GLN A 64 -0.69 -9.63 -17.24
C GLN A 64 -1.62 -10.72 -16.67
N THR A 65 -2.19 -11.55 -17.54
CA THR A 65 -3.03 -12.69 -17.14
C THR A 65 -2.45 -13.98 -17.71
N SER A 66 -2.30 -15.01 -16.89
CA SER A 66 -1.81 -16.32 -17.27
C SER A 66 -2.88 -17.39 -17.06
N TYR A 67 -2.93 -18.38 -17.95
CA TYR A 67 -3.85 -19.50 -17.90
C TYR A 67 -3.06 -20.80 -18.03
N ILE A 68 -3.18 -21.67 -17.04
CA ILE A 68 -2.59 -23.01 -17.03
C ILE A 68 -3.74 -24.02 -17.01
N TYR A 69 -4.10 -24.52 -18.19
CA TYR A 69 -5.26 -25.40 -18.36
C TYR A 69 -5.00 -26.81 -17.83
N HIS A 70 -6.01 -27.40 -17.19
CA HIS A 70 -5.92 -28.74 -16.61
C HIS A 70 -6.10 -29.88 -17.64
N ASP A 71 -6.60 -29.55 -18.83
CA ASP A 71 -6.91 -30.51 -19.91
C ASP A 71 -5.73 -30.76 -20.87
N GLY A 72 -4.58 -30.12 -20.63
CA GLY A 72 -3.39 -30.20 -21.46
C GLY A 72 -3.39 -29.25 -22.66
N THR A 73 -4.40 -28.37 -22.78
CA THR A 73 -4.34 -27.21 -23.69
C THR A 73 -3.09 -26.38 -23.38
N PRO A 74 -2.36 -25.87 -24.40
CA PRO A 74 -1.20 -25.03 -24.15
C PRO A 74 -1.54 -23.83 -23.28
N ASN A 75 -0.67 -23.55 -22.30
CA ASN A 75 -0.79 -22.37 -21.45
C ASN A 75 -0.86 -21.10 -22.29
N GLN A 76 -1.57 -20.10 -21.77
CA GLN A 76 -1.68 -18.80 -22.42
C GLN A 76 -1.27 -17.70 -21.46
N ASP A 77 -0.42 -16.80 -21.93
CA ASP A 77 -0.09 -15.55 -21.26
C ASP A 77 -0.60 -14.39 -22.12
N GLN A 78 -1.37 -13.51 -21.51
CA GLN A 78 -1.95 -12.31 -22.13
C GLN A 78 -1.41 -11.06 -21.45
N GLY A 79 -1.06 -10.04 -22.23
CA GLY A 79 -0.44 -8.81 -21.73
C GLY A 79 1.10 -8.86 -21.69
N PRO A 80 1.75 -7.87 -21.03
CA PRO A 80 1.16 -6.82 -20.21
C PRO A 80 0.39 -5.79 -21.05
N ASP A 81 -0.86 -5.56 -20.69
CA ASP A 81 -1.72 -4.55 -21.31
C ASP A 81 -2.00 -3.42 -20.30
N PRO A 82 -2.09 -2.15 -20.75
CA PRO A 82 -2.52 -1.07 -19.88
C PRO A 82 -3.97 -1.30 -19.47
N ILE A 83 -4.25 -1.19 -18.18
CA ILE A 83 -5.61 -1.30 -17.62
C ILE A 83 -6.05 -0.05 -16.87
N GLY A 84 -5.15 0.91 -16.65
CA GLY A 84 -5.49 2.16 -15.99
C GLY A 84 -4.32 3.12 -15.84
N GLN A 85 -4.54 4.16 -15.04
CA GLN A 85 -3.56 5.15 -14.63
C GLN A 85 -3.71 5.41 -13.13
N TRP A 86 -2.61 5.65 -12.42
CA TRP A 86 -2.61 6.06 -11.02
C TRP A 86 -2.01 7.46 -10.87
N SER A 87 -2.44 8.16 -9.82
CA SER A 87 -1.90 9.46 -9.44
C SER A 87 -1.87 9.62 -7.93
N LEU A 88 -0.90 10.41 -7.44
CA LEU A 88 -0.73 10.72 -6.03
C LEU A 88 -1.13 12.18 -5.75
N GLY A 89 -2.08 12.37 -4.85
CA GLY A 89 -2.50 13.67 -4.33
C GLY A 89 -1.45 14.29 -3.42
N SER A 90 -1.47 15.62 -3.27
CA SER A 90 -0.54 16.33 -2.39
C SER A 90 -0.67 15.96 -0.91
N ASP A 91 -1.82 15.41 -0.52
CA ASP A 91 -2.15 14.89 0.79
C ASP A 91 -1.77 13.42 0.99
N GLY A 92 -1.22 12.76 -0.03
CA GLY A 92 -0.89 11.33 0.00
C GLY A 92 -2.02 10.40 -0.45
N SER A 93 -3.18 10.94 -0.83
CA SER A 93 -4.27 10.15 -1.42
C SER A 93 -3.86 9.57 -2.77
N VAL A 94 -4.37 8.39 -3.10
CA VAL A 94 -4.14 7.74 -4.39
C VAL A 94 -5.44 7.69 -5.16
N SER A 95 -5.40 8.09 -6.43
CA SER A 95 -6.52 7.89 -7.35
C SER A 95 -6.09 6.95 -8.47
N VAL A 96 -6.93 5.98 -8.79
CA VAL A 96 -6.70 5.03 -9.89
C VAL A 96 -7.86 5.14 -10.87
N ASP A 97 -7.55 5.50 -12.12
CA ASP A 97 -8.50 5.59 -13.22
C ASP A 97 -8.38 4.34 -14.09
N TRP A 98 -9.40 3.49 -14.08
CA TRP A 98 -9.42 2.24 -14.82
C TRP A 98 -9.99 2.44 -16.22
N LEU A 99 -9.40 1.80 -17.22
CA LEU A 99 -9.87 1.93 -18.60
C LEU A 99 -11.28 1.39 -18.83
N HIS A 100 -11.70 0.42 -18.01
CA HIS A 100 -12.96 -0.31 -18.17
C HIS A 100 -13.85 -0.32 -16.93
N ASP A 101 -13.38 0.25 -15.82
CA ASP A 101 -14.10 0.31 -14.54
C ASP A 101 -14.27 1.77 -14.08
N ALA A 102 -15.04 1.98 -13.02
CA ALA A 102 -15.14 3.29 -12.39
C ALA A 102 -13.82 3.66 -11.71
N ALA A 103 -13.38 4.92 -11.87
CA ALA A 103 -12.23 5.44 -11.14
C ALA A 103 -12.42 5.27 -9.62
N THR A 104 -11.35 4.88 -8.95
CA THR A 104 -11.32 4.64 -7.52
C THR A 104 -10.40 5.62 -6.80
N HIS A 105 -10.69 5.86 -5.51
CA HIS A 105 -9.94 6.77 -4.66
C HIS A 105 -9.62 6.10 -3.32
N CYS A 106 -8.37 6.26 -2.89
CA CYS A 106 -7.83 5.78 -1.64
C CYS A 106 -7.31 6.97 -0.83
N ASP A 107 -7.65 7.04 0.45
CA ASP A 107 -7.16 8.10 1.36
C ASP A 107 -5.62 8.06 1.49
N ALA A 108 -5.02 6.89 1.36
CA ALA A 108 -3.58 6.68 1.27
C ALA A 108 -3.28 5.39 0.52
N TRP A 109 -2.06 5.25 -0.01
CA TRP A 109 -1.58 3.96 -0.49
C TRP A 109 -1.46 2.97 0.69
N PRO A 110 -2.03 1.76 0.58
CA PRO A 110 -1.93 0.78 1.65
C PRO A 110 -0.50 0.29 1.85
N ALA A 111 -0.16 0.03 3.11
CA ALA A 111 1.12 -0.51 3.50
C ALA A 111 1.07 -2.04 3.48
N TYR A 112 1.64 -2.64 2.44
CA TYR A 112 1.80 -4.10 2.34
C TYR A 112 3.25 -4.51 2.61
N ALA A 113 3.41 -5.64 3.30
CA ALA A 113 4.69 -6.31 3.41
C ALA A 113 4.82 -7.33 2.27
N PRO A 114 6.00 -7.48 1.64
CA PRO A 114 6.21 -8.51 0.62
C PRO A 114 5.85 -9.90 1.14
N GLY A 115 5.15 -10.69 0.31
CA GLY A 115 4.70 -12.04 0.67
C GLY A 115 3.22 -12.29 0.38
N SER A 116 2.67 -13.33 1.03
CA SER A 116 1.27 -13.75 0.88
C SER A 116 0.31 -12.69 1.40
N LEU A 117 -0.73 -12.42 0.61
CA LEU A 117 -1.89 -11.62 1.00
C LEU A 117 -3.07 -12.59 1.19
N ASP A 118 -3.25 -13.07 2.42
CA ASP A 118 -4.29 -14.07 2.77
C ASP A 118 -5.73 -13.47 2.73
N ALA A 119 -5.85 -12.17 2.53
CA ALA A 119 -7.09 -11.42 2.28
C ALA A 119 -6.72 -10.08 1.63
N VAL A 120 -7.66 -9.38 0.99
CA VAL A 120 -7.41 -7.96 0.71
C VAL A 120 -7.36 -7.26 2.06
N PRO A 121 -6.22 -6.67 2.44
CA PRO A 121 -6.17 -5.95 3.71
C PRO A 121 -7.09 -4.74 3.61
N ASP A 122 -7.52 -4.18 4.74
CA ASP A 122 -8.30 -2.94 4.77
C ASP A 122 -7.64 -1.90 3.84
N GLY A 123 -8.31 -1.56 2.74
CA GLY A 123 -7.73 -0.72 1.67
C GLY A 123 -7.67 -1.40 0.29
N ASP A 124 -8.72 -2.08 -0.15
CA ASP A 124 -8.90 -2.61 -1.52
C ASP A 124 -9.35 -1.56 -2.54
N CYS A 125 -9.39 -0.29 -2.13
CA CYS A 125 -9.84 0.83 -2.94
C CYS A 125 -9.04 0.98 -4.25
N TRP A 126 -7.81 0.50 -4.31
CA TRP A 126 -6.93 0.55 -5.49
C TRP A 126 -7.03 -0.70 -6.37
N LEU A 127 -7.91 -1.66 -6.08
CA LEU A 127 -8.13 -2.84 -6.91
C LEU A 127 -9.25 -2.61 -7.93
N PRO A 128 -9.12 -3.14 -9.16
CA PRO A 128 -10.22 -3.18 -10.12
C PRO A 128 -11.29 -4.19 -9.69
N ASP A 129 -12.51 -4.03 -10.18
CA ASP A 129 -13.68 -4.84 -9.77
C ASP A 129 -13.52 -6.31 -10.12
N GLU A 130 -12.87 -6.59 -11.24
CA GLU A 130 -12.53 -7.94 -11.70
C GLU A 130 -11.74 -8.70 -10.62
N ILE A 131 -10.66 -8.10 -10.10
CA ILE A 131 -9.81 -8.76 -9.10
C ILE A 131 -10.53 -8.92 -7.77
N ARG A 132 -11.31 -7.92 -7.35
CA ARG A 132 -12.16 -8.04 -6.15
C ARG A 132 -13.13 -9.22 -6.25
N THR A 133 -13.70 -9.43 -7.43
CA THR A 133 -14.58 -10.58 -7.70
C THR A 133 -13.81 -11.89 -7.54
N TYR A 134 -12.63 -12.03 -8.15
CA TYR A 134 -11.82 -13.24 -8.04
C TYR A 134 -11.37 -13.56 -6.61
N ILE A 135 -11.03 -12.54 -5.83
CA ILE A 135 -10.72 -12.74 -4.41
C ILE A 135 -11.93 -13.27 -3.65
N SER A 136 -13.14 -12.78 -3.97
CA SER A 136 -14.39 -13.30 -3.38
C SER A 136 -14.67 -14.75 -3.78
N GLU A 137 -14.14 -15.20 -4.92
CA GLU A 137 -14.21 -16.59 -5.41
C GLU A 137 -13.09 -17.49 -4.82
N GLY A 138 -12.18 -16.92 -4.03
CA GLY A 138 -11.12 -17.65 -3.34
C GLY A 138 -9.73 -17.52 -3.96
N ALA A 139 -9.49 -16.52 -4.81
CA ALA A 139 -8.15 -16.24 -5.30
C ALA A 139 -7.19 -15.89 -4.16
N ILE A 140 -5.98 -16.46 -4.21
CA ILE A 140 -4.91 -16.23 -3.24
C ILE A 140 -3.96 -15.18 -3.81
N GLY A 141 -3.67 -14.14 -3.03
CA GLY A 141 -2.86 -13.01 -3.48
C GLY A 141 -1.44 -12.99 -2.94
N GLY A 142 -0.62 -12.14 -3.52
CA GLY A 142 0.68 -11.76 -2.98
C GLY A 142 1.17 -10.42 -3.52
N PHE A 143 2.21 -9.90 -2.88
CA PHE A 143 2.80 -8.60 -3.18
C PHE A 143 4.32 -8.73 -3.30
N ASP A 144 4.87 -8.16 -4.38
CA ASP A 144 6.30 -7.94 -4.59
C ASP A 144 6.54 -6.42 -4.69
N GLY A 145 7.41 -5.90 -3.81
CA GLY A 145 7.60 -4.47 -3.57
C GLY A 145 9.04 -4.00 -3.73
#